data_AF-A0A3G1B1R8-F1
#
_entry.id   AF-A0A3G1B1R8-F1
#
_cell.length_a   1.000
_cell.length_b   1.000
_cell.length_c   1.000
_cell.angle_alpha   90.00
_cell.angle_beta   90.00
_cell.angle_gamma   90.00
#
_symmetry.space_group_name_H-M   'P 1'
#
loop_
_entity.id
_entity.type
_entity.pdbx_description
1 polymer ?
#
loop_
_entity_poly.entity_id
_entity_poly.type
_entity_poly.pdbx_seq_one_letter_code
_entity_poly.pdbx_strand_id
1 'polypeptide(L)'
;MSLSQPRTKANSCLFCGDALKAPTKCTYCGFKFCDEHVQTENHQCGKTRYAEYVRKSDADSIPNLASGQFLVVCDMCGYRSAIGSLIEFAGEELTQHMQIVGCSGHTYLEEVGDSPQFHSQSVTVKPSPRLVEPVIPSSGQESIVDQLSKLAILKETGTLSDEEFLFIKKEIIKRLK
;
A
#
# COMPACT_ATOMS: atom_id res chain seq x y z
N MET A 1 28.61 22.27 22.15
CA MET A 1 28.11 20.99 22.69
C MET A 1 26.79 20.68 22.01
N SER A 2 26.78 19.71 21.09
CA SER A 2 25.59 19.37 20.30
C SER A 2 24.63 18.58 21.17
N LEU A 3 23.45 19.15 21.42
CA LEU A 3 22.33 18.47 22.07
C LEU A 3 21.89 17.32 21.17
N SER A 4 22.37 16.11 21.45
CA SER A 4 21.88 14.88 20.84
C SER A 4 20.42 14.70 21.25
N GLN A 5 19.49 14.82 20.30
CA GLN A 5 18.07 14.58 20.53
C GLN A 5 17.86 13.18 21.14
N PRO A 6 16.92 13.03 22.10
CA PRO A 6 16.62 11.74 22.68
C PRO A 6 16.10 10.80 21.60
N ARG A 7 16.72 9.62 21.48
CA ARG A 7 16.29 8.55 20.57
C ARG A 7 14.90 8.07 21.02
N THR A 8 13.90 8.33 20.20
CA THR A 8 12.56 7.74 20.33
C THR A 8 12.27 6.87 19.12
N LYS A 9 11.39 5.87 19.28
CA LYS A 9 10.95 5.02 18.15
C LYS A 9 10.37 5.83 16.97
N ALA A 10 9.87 7.04 17.23
CA ALA A 10 9.31 7.91 16.21
C ALA A 10 10.36 8.68 15.37
N ASN A 11 11.58 8.81 15.89
CA ASN A 11 12.69 9.60 15.35
C ASN A 11 13.95 8.77 15.14
N SER A 12 13.82 7.47 14.87
CA SER A 12 14.94 6.59 14.53
C SER A 12 14.82 6.07 13.11
N CYS A 13 15.96 5.91 12.44
CA CYS A 13 16.03 5.20 11.17
C CYS A 13 15.52 3.76 11.36
N LEU A 14 14.64 3.30 10.47
CA LEU A 14 14.13 1.93 10.57
C LEU A 14 15.22 0.87 10.30
N PHE A 15 16.25 1.22 9.52
CA PHE A 15 17.32 0.30 9.15
C PHE A 15 18.46 0.24 10.18
N CYS A 16 19.10 1.38 10.50
CA CYS A 16 20.25 1.40 11.43
C CYS A 16 19.90 1.79 12.88
N GLY A 17 18.70 2.29 13.15
CA GLY A 17 18.29 2.76 14.48
C GLY A 17 18.84 4.14 14.88
N ASP A 18 19.57 4.83 13.99
CA ASP A 18 20.13 6.15 14.29
C ASP A 18 19.09 7.23 14.46
N ALA A 19 19.39 8.20 15.33
CA ALA A 19 18.52 9.33 15.58
C ALA A 19 18.41 10.22 14.33
N LEU A 20 17.19 10.44 13.87
CA LEU A 20 16.89 11.27 12.72
C LEU A 20 16.70 12.72 13.17
N LYS A 21 17.54 13.63 12.68
CA LYS A 21 17.35 15.08 12.86
C LYS A 21 16.15 15.58 12.03
N ALA A 22 15.99 15.05 10.83
CA ALA A 22 14.86 15.29 9.94
C ALA A 22 14.54 13.95 9.23
N PRO A 23 13.46 13.24 9.62
CA PRO A 23 13.16 11.95 9.03
C PRO A 23 12.59 12.09 7.61
N THR A 24 13.27 11.48 6.63
CA THR A 24 12.78 11.40 5.25
C THR A 24 12.09 10.07 5.04
N LYS A 25 10.93 10.08 4.36
CA LYS A 25 10.17 8.87 4.05
C LYS A 25 10.57 8.32 2.68
N CYS A 26 10.74 7.01 2.58
CA CYS A 26 10.83 6.35 1.28
C CYS A 26 9.49 6.51 0.52
N THR A 27 9.56 6.83 -0.77
CA THR A 27 8.38 7.01 -1.64
C THR A 27 7.61 5.72 -1.91
N TYR A 28 8.26 4.57 -1.75
CA TYR A 28 7.64 3.27 -2.03
C TYR A 28 7.10 2.58 -0.78
N CYS A 29 7.94 2.37 0.25
CA CYS A 29 7.52 1.67 1.47
C CYS A 29 6.97 2.60 2.57
N GLY A 30 7.11 3.92 2.43
CA GLY A 30 6.59 4.92 3.37
C GLY A 30 7.32 5.01 4.72
N PHE A 31 8.30 4.14 4.98
CA PHE A 31 9.08 4.13 6.20
C PHE A 31 10.12 5.25 6.26
N LYS A 32 10.52 5.62 7.49
CA LYS A 32 11.47 6.71 7.77
C LYS A 32 12.91 6.19 7.82
N PHE A 33 13.81 6.87 7.13
CA PHE A 33 15.23 6.54 7.09
C PHE A 33 16.11 7.77 7.30
N CYS A 34 17.40 7.55 7.55
CA CYS A 34 18.42 8.61 7.52
C CYS A 34 18.83 8.87 6.06
N ASP A 35 19.62 9.92 5.83
CA ASP A 35 20.04 10.33 4.50
C ASP A 35 20.81 9.24 3.74
N GLU A 36 21.52 8.37 4.47
CA GLU A 36 22.25 7.23 3.90
C GLU A 36 21.30 6.08 3.50
N HIS A 37 20.24 5.84 4.26
CA HIS A 37 19.33 4.70 4.07
C HIS A 37 18.02 5.06 3.36
N VAL A 38 17.80 6.31 2.96
CA VAL A 38 16.56 6.73 2.27
C VAL A 38 16.45 6.13 0.86
N GLN A 39 17.59 5.90 0.20
CA GLN A 39 17.65 5.24 -1.09
C GLN A 39 17.20 3.78 -0.98
N THR A 40 16.46 3.31 -1.97
CA THR A 40 15.81 2.00 -1.97
C THR A 40 16.79 0.83 -1.89
N GLU A 41 17.96 1.00 -2.51
CA GLU A 41 19.08 0.05 -2.47
C GLU A 41 19.71 -0.08 -1.07
N ASN A 42 19.75 1.00 -0.29
CA ASN A 42 20.47 1.02 0.98
C ASN A 42 19.63 0.47 2.16
N HIS A 43 18.30 0.40 2.04
CA HIS A 43 17.44 -0.17 3.09
C HIS A 43 16.71 -1.45 2.68
N GLN A 44 17.05 -2.04 1.53
CA GLN A 44 16.38 -3.23 0.98
C GLN A 44 14.86 -3.04 0.89
N CYS A 45 14.43 -2.00 0.18
CA CYS A 45 13.00 -1.67 0.06
C CYS A 45 12.19 -2.85 -0.46
N GLY A 46 11.23 -3.38 0.34
CA GLY A 46 10.40 -4.51 -0.06
C GLY A 46 9.61 -4.29 -1.35
N LYS A 47 9.31 -3.03 -1.68
CA LYS A 47 8.60 -2.64 -2.91
C LYS A 47 9.48 -2.66 -4.17
N THR A 48 10.79 -2.46 -4.05
CA THR A 48 11.69 -2.39 -5.22
C THR A 48 12.66 -3.57 -5.30
N ARG A 49 12.85 -4.30 -4.21
CA ARG A 49 13.75 -5.46 -4.13
C ARG A 49 13.47 -6.50 -5.22
N TYR A 50 12.20 -6.71 -5.54
CA TYR A 50 11.78 -7.72 -6.52
C TYR A 50 11.42 -7.13 -7.89
N ALA A 51 11.67 -5.83 -8.10
CA ALA A 51 11.30 -5.15 -9.35
C ALA A 51 12.00 -5.74 -10.58
N GLU A 52 13.19 -6.31 -10.41
CA GLU A 52 13.94 -6.98 -11.48
C GLU A 52 13.31 -8.30 -11.96
N TYR A 53 12.49 -8.95 -11.13
CA TYR A 53 11.77 -10.17 -11.49
C TYR A 53 10.45 -9.88 -12.21
N VAL A 54 10.03 -8.61 -12.26
CA VAL A 54 8.79 -8.22 -12.94
C VAL A 54 8.98 -8.34 -14.44
N ARG A 55 8.19 -9.23 -15.04
CA ARG A 55 8.14 -9.43 -16.49
C ARG A 55 7.49 -8.20 -17.12
N LYS A 56 8.23 -7.53 -17.99
CA LYS A 56 7.72 -6.42 -18.78
C LYS A 56 7.01 -6.97 -20.01
N SER A 57 5.69 -6.83 -20.07
CA SER A 57 4.90 -7.21 -21.24
C SER A 57 5.24 -6.34 -22.46
N ASP A 58 5.49 -5.05 -22.22
CA ASP A 58 5.84 -4.06 -23.23
C ASP A 58 7.11 -3.29 -22.81
N ALA A 59 7.94 -2.89 -23.77
CA ALA A 59 9.19 -2.17 -23.52
C ALA A 59 8.97 -0.82 -22.79
N ASP A 60 7.81 -0.20 -23.00
CA ASP A 60 7.42 1.09 -22.41
C ASP A 60 6.55 0.94 -21.16
N SER A 61 6.20 -0.29 -20.76
CA SER A 61 5.38 -0.51 -19.57
C SER A 61 6.21 -0.34 -18.30
N ILE A 62 5.80 0.62 -17.48
CA ILE A 62 6.36 0.86 -16.14
C ILE A 62 5.47 0.13 -15.13
N PRO A 63 5.98 -0.92 -14.45
CA PRO A 63 5.16 -1.70 -13.53
C PRO A 63 4.79 -0.88 -12.29
N ASN A 64 3.58 -1.08 -11.78
CA ASN A 64 3.11 -0.39 -10.57
C ASN A 64 3.64 -1.08 -9.30
N LEU A 65 4.87 -0.77 -8.91
CA LEU A 65 5.49 -1.37 -7.72
C LEU A 65 4.85 -0.92 -6.39
N ALA A 66 4.12 0.20 -6.38
CA ALA A 66 3.55 0.75 -5.14
C ALA A 66 2.27 0.02 -4.71
N SER A 67 1.35 -0.18 -5.65
CA SER A 67 0.02 -0.76 -5.39
C SER A 67 -0.43 -1.84 -6.38
N GLY A 68 0.40 -2.17 -7.37
CA GLY A 68 0.12 -3.24 -8.32
C GLY A 68 0.01 -4.61 -7.63
N GLN A 69 -0.80 -5.47 -8.23
CA GLN A 69 -0.91 -6.87 -7.85
C GLN A 69 -0.07 -7.71 -8.80
N PHE A 70 0.67 -8.67 -8.26
CA PHE A 70 1.61 -9.49 -9.00
C PHE A 70 1.33 -10.96 -8.73
N LEU A 71 1.34 -11.75 -9.80
CA LEU A 71 1.33 -13.21 -9.75
C LEU A 71 2.74 -13.74 -9.90
N VAL A 72 3.04 -14.83 -9.20
CA VAL A 72 4.27 -15.59 -9.42
C VAL A 72 4.01 -16.56 -10.57
N VAL A 73 4.86 -16.52 -11.59
CA VAL A 73 4.77 -17.40 -12.77
C VAL A 73 6.12 -18.08 -12.96
N CYS A 74 6.11 -19.40 -13.09
CA CYS A 74 7.29 -20.20 -13.38
C CYS A 74 7.15 -20.93 -14.72
N ASP A 75 7.97 -20.55 -15.70
CA ASP A 75 7.93 -21.16 -17.03
C ASP A 75 8.51 -22.58 -17.04
N MET A 76 9.32 -22.94 -16.03
CA MET A 76 9.98 -24.24 -15.99
C MET A 76 9.07 -25.37 -15.50
N CYS A 77 8.25 -25.10 -14.47
CA CYS A 77 7.36 -26.11 -13.88
C CYS A 77 5.87 -25.81 -14.11
N GLY A 78 5.55 -24.69 -14.78
CA GLY A 78 4.18 -24.24 -15.03
C GLY A 78 3.45 -23.71 -13.79
N TYR A 79 4.18 -23.46 -12.70
CA TYR A 79 3.59 -22.91 -11.49
C TYR A 79 3.04 -21.51 -11.73
N ARG A 80 1.83 -21.25 -11.23
CA ARG A 80 1.21 -19.93 -11.23
C ARG A 80 0.51 -19.74 -9.89
N SER A 81 0.78 -18.61 -9.23
CA SER A 81 0.06 -18.28 -7.99
C SER A 81 -1.43 -18.10 -8.28
N ALA A 82 -2.27 -18.41 -7.30
CA ALA A 82 -3.73 -18.39 -7.49
C ALA A 82 -4.31 -16.97 -7.46
N ILE A 83 -3.68 -16.05 -6.72
CA ILE A 83 -4.19 -14.71 -6.43
C ILE A 83 -3.03 -13.70 -6.56
N GLY A 84 -3.31 -12.57 -7.20
CA GLY A 84 -2.37 -11.46 -7.31
C GLY A 84 -2.15 -10.80 -5.94
N SER A 85 -0.91 -10.63 -5.54
CA SER A 85 -0.53 -10.04 -4.25
C SER A 85 0.38 -8.83 -4.44
N LEU A 86 0.56 -8.00 -3.42
CA LEU A 86 1.54 -6.91 -3.49
C LEU A 86 2.94 -7.48 -3.73
N ILE A 87 3.78 -6.71 -4.42
CA ILE A 87 5.12 -7.16 -4.84
C ILE A 87 5.99 -7.71 -3.71
N GLU A 88 5.84 -7.21 -2.49
CA GLU A 88 6.61 -7.67 -1.33
C GLU A 88 6.26 -9.12 -0.95
N PHE A 89 4.97 -9.49 -1.00
CA PHE A 89 4.51 -10.85 -0.72
C PHE A 89 4.73 -11.79 -1.90
N ALA A 90 4.44 -11.32 -3.12
CA ALA A 90 4.67 -12.11 -4.33
C ALA A 90 6.16 -12.40 -4.53
N GLY A 91 7.04 -11.46 -4.18
CA GLY A 91 8.48 -11.65 -4.23
C GLY A 91 9.02 -12.64 -3.18
N GLU A 92 8.40 -12.70 -2.00
CA GLU A 92 8.70 -13.74 -1.01
C GLU A 92 8.27 -15.12 -1.51
N GLU A 93 7.07 -15.24 -2.09
CA GLU A 93 6.58 -16.47 -2.72
C GLU A 93 7.49 -16.92 -3.88
N LEU A 94 7.93 -15.99 -4.73
CA LEU A 94 8.91 -16.25 -5.78
C LEU A 94 10.23 -16.79 -5.22
N THR A 95 10.75 -16.15 -4.17
CA THR A 95 11.99 -16.58 -3.51
C THR A 95 11.84 -17.98 -2.93
N GLN A 96 10.71 -18.24 -2.26
CA GLN A 96 10.39 -19.54 -1.70
C GLN A 96 10.30 -20.61 -2.80
N HIS A 97 9.64 -20.29 -3.93
CA HIS A 97 9.54 -21.20 -5.07
C HIS A 97 10.93 -21.53 -5.65
N MET A 98 11.79 -20.53 -5.84
CA MET A 98 13.15 -20.73 -6.32
C MET A 98 13.99 -21.59 -5.37
N GLN A 99 13.85 -21.40 -4.06
CA GLN A 99 14.64 -22.12 -3.06
C GLN A 99 14.17 -23.57 -2.83
N ILE A 100 12.85 -23.80 -2.80
CA ILE A 100 12.28 -25.12 -2.47
C ILE A 100 12.20 -26.00 -3.72
N VAL A 101 11.71 -25.45 -4.83
CA VAL A 101 11.52 -26.21 -6.08
C VAL A 101 12.80 -26.24 -6.91
N GLY A 102 13.71 -25.29 -6.69
CA GLY A 102 14.94 -25.18 -7.47
C GLY A 102 14.73 -24.50 -8.82
N CYS A 103 13.65 -23.72 -8.98
CA CYS A 103 13.30 -23.04 -10.24
C CYS A 103 14.02 -21.71 -10.48
N SER A 104 15.33 -21.66 -10.18
CA SER A 104 16.11 -20.44 -10.34
C SER A 104 16.17 -19.96 -11.78
N GLY A 105 15.86 -18.68 -12.02
CA GLY A 105 16.02 -18.02 -13.33
C GLY A 105 14.85 -18.20 -14.30
N HIS A 106 13.84 -19.02 -13.94
CA HIS A 106 12.63 -19.23 -14.74
C HIS A 106 11.35 -18.83 -14.01
N THR A 107 11.47 -18.11 -12.89
CA THR A 107 10.36 -17.60 -12.10
C THR A 107 10.33 -16.08 -12.16
N TYR A 108 9.15 -15.53 -12.40
CA TYR A 108 8.91 -14.11 -12.67
C TYR A 108 7.68 -13.62 -11.93
N LEU A 109 7.56 -12.30 -11.84
CA LEU A 109 6.36 -11.61 -11.36
C LEU A 109 5.61 -11.01 -12.56
N GLU A 110 4.33 -11.32 -12.68
CA GLU A 110 3.46 -10.79 -13.73
C GLU A 110 2.41 -9.88 -13.10
N GLU A 111 2.36 -8.62 -13.53
CA GLU A 111 1.37 -7.66 -13.02
C GLU A 111 -0.03 -8.03 -13.51
N VAL A 112 -1.00 -8.04 -12.60
CA VAL A 112 -2.41 -8.34 -12.87
C VAL A 112 -3.25 -7.09 -12.67
N GLY A 113 -3.95 -6.70 -13.74
CA GLY A 113 -4.83 -5.55 -13.78
C GLY A 113 -4.48 -4.63 -14.94
N ASP A 114 -5.45 -3.80 -15.36
CA ASP A 114 -5.18 -2.71 -16.29
C ASP A 114 -4.22 -1.74 -15.61
N SER A 115 -3.03 -1.55 -16.21
CA SER A 115 -2.07 -0.55 -15.76
C SER A 115 -2.79 0.80 -15.70
N PRO A 116 -2.99 1.43 -14.52
CA PRO A 116 -3.42 2.81 -14.51
C PRO A 116 -2.26 3.60 -15.11
N GLN A 117 -2.42 4.01 -16.36
CA GLN A 117 -1.49 4.91 -17.01
C GLN A 117 -1.40 6.15 -16.13
N PHE A 118 -0.32 6.28 -15.36
CA PHE A 118 -0.02 7.51 -14.64
C PHE A 118 0.35 8.57 -15.69
N HIS A 119 -0.67 9.14 -16.33
CA HIS A 119 -0.54 10.41 -17.01
C HIS A 119 -0.18 11.41 -15.92
N SER A 120 1.07 11.85 -15.94
CA SER A 120 1.55 12.98 -15.15
C SER A 120 0.75 14.20 -15.58
N GLN A 121 -0.44 14.40 -15.01
CA GLN A 121 -1.15 15.65 -15.16
C GLN A 121 -0.39 16.67 -14.33
N SER A 122 0.52 17.39 -14.99
CA SER A 122 1.08 18.63 -14.47
C SER A 122 -0.09 19.59 -14.24
N VAL A 123 -0.56 19.68 -13.00
CA VAL A 123 -1.53 20.69 -12.60
C VAL A 123 -0.87 22.04 -12.76
N THR A 124 -1.21 22.74 -13.85
CA THR A 124 -0.82 24.13 -14.03
C THR A 124 -1.63 24.95 -13.04
N VAL A 125 -1.04 25.28 -11.90
CA VAL A 125 -1.63 26.18 -10.91
C VAL A 125 -1.67 27.59 -11.50
N LYS A 126 -2.79 27.96 -12.11
CA LYS A 126 -3.11 29.37 -12.35
C LYS A 126 -3.60 29.99 -11.03
N PRO A 127 -3.10 31.17 -10.64
CA PRO A 127 -3.52 31.83 -9.41
C PRO A 127 -4.99 32.28 -9.54
N SER A 128 -5.68 32.19 -8.41
CA SER A 128 -7.13 32.30 -8.19
C SER A 128 -7.80 33.55 -8.77
N PRO A 129 -9.14 33.56 -8.80
CA PRO A 129 -9.82 34.22 -7.67
C PRO A 129 -10.96 33.39 -7.07
N ARG A 130 -11.20 33.67 -5.79
CA ARG A 130 -12.30 33.15 -4.96
C ARG A 130 -13.63 33.21 -5.70
N LEU A 131 -14.42 32.14 -5.62
CA LEU A 131 -15.88 32.17 -5.54
C LEU A 131 -16.36 30.88 -4.88
N VAL A 132 -17.38 31.05 -4.05
CA VAL A 132 -18.00 30.11 -3.13
C VAL A 132 -18.87 29.13 -3.90
N GLU A 133 -18.81 27.83 -3.58
CA GLU A 133 -19.99 26.94 -3.54
C GLU A 133 -19.67 25.58 -2.87
N PRO A 134 -20.56 25.05 -1.99
CA PRO A 134 -20.37 23.76 -1.36
C PRO A 134 -20.72 22.62 -2.32
N VAL A 135 -19.77 21.70 -2.51
CA VAL A 135 -19.99 20.45 -3.25
C VAL A 135 -20.93 19.55 -2.46
N ILE A 136 -22.10 19.31 -3.04
CA ILE A 136 -23.10 18.34 -2.60
C ILE A 136 -22.48 16.93 -2.71
N PRO A 137 -22.42 16.12 -1.63
CA PRO A 137 -22.08 14.71 -1.77
C PRO A 137 -23.23 13.95 -2.43
N SER A 138 -22.90 13.17 -3.45
CA SER A 138 -23.81 12.31 -4.19
C SER A 138 -24.59 11.39 -3.24
N SER A 139 -25.90 11.63 -3.20
CA SER A 139 -26.91 10.83 -2.52
C SER A 139 -27.09 9.48 -3.22
N GLY A 140 -26.33 8.48 -2.77
CA GLY A 140 -26.83 7.10 -2.75
C GLY A 140 -27.47 6.88 -1.38
N GLN A 141 -28.80 6.80 -1.30
CA GLN A 141 -29.48 6.41 -0.06
C GLN A 141 -29.18 4.93 0.23
N GLU A 142 -28.06 4.65 0.90
CA GLU A 142 -27.88 3.35 1.54
C GLU A 142 -29.00 3.16 2.56
N SER A 143 -29.73 2.05 2.44
CA SER A 143 -30.82 1.73 3.35
C SER A 143 -30.28 1.61 4.77
N ILE A 144 -31.04 2.08 5.75
CA ILE A 144 -30.71 1.95 7.18
C ILE A 144 -30.52 0.46 7.56
N VAL A 145 -31.24 -0.43 6.86
CA VAL A 145 -31.10 -1.89 7.00
C VAL A 145 -29.72 -2.37 6.55
N ASP A 146 -29.18 -1.81 5.46
CA ASP A 146 -27.82 -2.12 4.97
C ASP A 146 -26.75 -1.61 5.94
N GLN A 147 -26.96 -0.43 6.53
CA GLN A 147 -26.04 0.14 7.53
C GLN A 147 -26.00 -0.70 8.81
N LEU A 148 -27.14 -1.21 9.28
CA LEU A 148 -27.20 -2.10 10.43
C LEU A 148 -26.58 -3.49 10.15
N SER A 149 -26.77 -4.00 8.92
CA SER A 149 -26.18 -5.28 8.49
C SER A 149 -24.66 -5.22 8.45
N LYS A 150 -24.09 -4.14 7.87
CA LYS A 150 -22.65 -3.89 7.86
C LYS A 150 -22.09 -3.75 9.27
N LEU A 151 -22.80 -3.04 10.15
CA LEU A 151 -22.38 -2.86 11.55
C LEU A 151 -22.35 -4.21 12.33
N ALA A 152 -23.30 -5.11 12.05
CA ALA A 152 -23.31 -6.44 12.66
C ALA A 152 -22.10 -7.29 12.21
N ILE A 153 -21.77 -7.26 10.92
CA ILE A 153 -20.60 -7.95 10.38
C ILE A 153 -19.31 -7.45 11.04
N LEU A 154 -19.16 -6.12 11.20
CA LEU A 154 -17.99 -5.51 11.83
C LEU A 154 -17.84 -5.87 13.32
N LYS A 155 -18.96 -6.16 14.01
CA LYS A 155 -18.93 -6.69 15.37
C LYS A 155 -18.46 -8.14 15.38
N GLU A 156 -19.01 -8.98 14.49
CA GLU A 156 -18.69 -10.40 14.41
C GLU A 156 -17.24 -10.65 14.00
N THR A 157 -16.67 -9.78 13.17
CA THR A 157 -15.24 -9.82 12.79
C THR A 157 -14.30 -9.31 13.89
N GLY A 158 -14.82 -8.90 15.05
CA GLY A 158 -14.02 -8.39 16.17
C GLY A 158 -13.32 -7.06 15.89
N THR A 159 -13.73 -6.36 14.83
CA THR A 159 -13.10 -5.09 14.41
C THR A 159 -13.58 -3.88 15.20
N LEU A 160 -14.67 -4.02 15.97
CA LEU A 160 -15.24 -2.99 16.82
C LEU A 160 -15.40 -3.50 18.25
N SER A 161 -15.13 -2.64 19.22
CA SER A 161 -15.48 -2.91 20.62
C SER A 161 -17.00 -2.82 20.84
N ASP A 162 -17.50 -3.45 21.90
CA ASP A 162 -18.93 -3.40 22.25
C ASP A 162 -19.44 -1.98 22.50
N GLU A 163 -18.59 -1.09 23.00
CA GLU A 163 -18.91 0.33 23.26
C GLU A 163 -19.07 1.12 21.95
N GLU A 164 -18.15 0.93 20.99
CA GLU A 164 -18.20 1.56 19.66
C GLU A 164 -19.41 1.06 18.86
N PHE A 165 -19.68 -0.24 18.92
CA PHE A 165 -20.86 -0.82 18.28
C PHE A 165 -22.17 -0.21 18.81
N LEU A 166 -22.30 -0.06 20.13
CA LEU A 166 -23.48 0.53 20.75
C LEU A 166 -23.64 2.02 20.40
N PHE A 167 -22.54 2.76 20.31
CA PHE A 167 -22.56 4.16 19.91
C PHE A 167 -23.04 4.34 18.48
N ILE A 168 -22.46 3.60 17.53
CA ILE A 168 -22.81 3.69 16.10
C ILE A 168 -24.25 3.22 15.88
N LYS A 169 -24.68 2.13 16.54
CA LYS A 169 -26.05 1.65 16.48
C LYS A 169 -27.06 2.70 16.97
N LYS A 170 -26.76 3.40 18.07
CA LYS A 170 -27.62 4.48 18.59
C LYS A 170 -27.70 5.64 17.60
N GLU A 171 -26.60 6.01 16.96
CA GLU A 171 -26.57 7.11 16.00
C GLU A 171 -27.33 6.79 14.71
N ILE A 172 -27.26 5.53 14.23
CA ILE A 172 -28.06 5.07 13.07
C ILE A 172 -29.55 5.07 13.42
N ILE A 173 -29.93 4.54 14.60
CA ILE A 173 -31.33 4.52 15.05
C ILE A 173 -31.87 5.94 15.29
N LYS A 174 -31.03 6.89 15.70
CA LYS A 174 -31.44 8.29 15.86
C LYS A 174 -31.89 8.93 14.54
N ARG A 175 -31.40 8.44 13.39
CA ARG A 175 -31.83 8.87 12.06
C ARG A 175 -33.21 8.31 11.65
N LEU A 176 -33.80 7.41 12.44
CA LEU A 176 -35.17 6.90 12.27
C LEU A 176 -36.24 7.77 12.98
N LYS A 177 -35.83 8.77 13.78
CA LYS A 177 -36.74 9.72 14.46
C LYS A 177 -36.64 11.10 13.83
#